data_AF-A0A1H8T165-F1
#
_entry.id   AF-A0A1H8T165-F1
#
_cell.length_a   1.000
_cell.length_b   1.000
_cell.length_c   1.000
_cell.angle_alpha   90.00
_cell.angle_beta   90.00
_cell.angle_gamma   90.00
#
_symmetry.space_group_name_H-M   'P 1'
#
loop_
_entity.id
_entity.type
_entity.pdbx_description
1 polymer ?
#
loop_
_entity_poly.entity_id
_entity_poly.type
_entity_poly.pdbx_seq_one_letter_code
_entity_poly.pdbx_strand_id
1 'polypeptide(L)'
;MTGNPVDRWLSGTKLASGGADRLTKMQLATQLGHDVPPEVLSQWGHEIVIARRVVDQSEPAFIAEARRQGWSWERIADRLGLPAAEAAEQRQTVLEAELTRTHPRNLPGAWRP
;
A
#
# COMPACT_ATOMS: atom_id res chain seq x y z
N MET A 1 10.85 12.83 24.61
CA MET A 1 9.83 12.58 23.56
C MET A 1 10.54 12.29 22.24
N THR A 2 10.71 11.02 21.89
CA THR A 2 11.26 10.60 20.59
C THR A 2 10.14 10.61 19.55
N GLY A 3 9.89 11.77 18.94
CA GLY A 3 8.92 11.88 17.84
C GLY A 3 9.37 11.06 16.62
N ASN A 4 8.40 10.53 15.85
CA ASN A 4 8.62 9.74 14.65
C ASN A 4 9.61 10.47 13.70
N PRO A 5 10.67 9.79 13.20
CA PRO A 5 11.69 10.40 12.36
C PRO A 5 11.11 11.02 11.07
N VAL A 6 10.08 10.40 10.49
CA VAL A 6 9.40 10.92 9.29
C VAL A 6 8.67 12.21 9.60
N ASP A 7 7.93 12.28 10.72
CA ASP A 7 7.16 13.48 11.05
C ASP A 7 8.10 14.67 11.35
N ARG A 8 9.26 14.41 11.96
CA ARG A 8 10.30 15.43 12.21
C ARG A 8 10.98 15.88 10.92
N TRP A 9 11.25 14.96 10.00
CA TRP A 9 11.84 15.32 8.71
C TRP A 9 10.84 16.11 7.86
N LEU A 10 9.59 15.63 7.78
CA LEU A 10 8.52 16.32 7.07
C LEU A 10 8.20 17.68 7.66
N SER A 11 8.37 17.92 8.96
CA SER A 11 8.20 19.26 9.54
C SER A 11 9.24 20.27 9.07
N GLY A 12 10.43 19.81 8.67
CA GLY A 12 11.46 20.63 8.03
C GLY A 12 11.22 20.90 6.54
N THR A 13 10.34 20.11 5.91
CA THR A 13 9.86 20.35 4.55
C THR A 13 8.54 21.15 4.63
N LYS A 14 8.23 22.06 3.71
CA LYS A 14 6.95 22.80 3.75
C LYS A 14 5.70 21.92 3.49
N LEU A 15 5.82 20.59 3.63
CA LEU A 15 4.84 19.55 3.36
C LEU A 15 4.21 18.98 4.66
N ALA A 16 4.61 19.51 5.83
CA ALA A 16 4.07 19.11 7.12
C ALA A 16 2.54 19.27 7.19
N SER A 17 2.03 20.38 6.64
CA SER A 17 0.61 20.74 6.63
C SER A 17 -0.06 20.33 5.33
N GLY A 18 -1.20 19.65 5.43
CA GLY A 18 -2.02 19.26 4.28
C GLY A 18 -2.61 17.85 4.43
N GLY A 19 -3.71 17.59 3.74
CA GLY A 19 -4.47 16.33 3.82
C GLY A 19 -3.87 15.12 3.11
N ALA A 20 -2.68 15.28 2.50
CA ALA A 20 -1.96 14.15 1.88
C ALA A 20 -1.43 13.18 2.95
N ASP A 21 -1.45 11.89 2.62
CA ASP A 21 -0.89 10.84 3.48
C ASP A 21 0.65 10.90 3.52
N ARG A 22 1.24 10.15 4.46
CA ARG A 22 2.68 10.18 4.73
C ARG A 22 3.52 9.71 3.54
N LEU A 23 3.09 8.70 2.79
CA LEU A 23 3.83 8.21 1.61
C LEU A 23 3.89 9.27 0.51
N THR A 24 2.76 9.91 0.24
CA THR A 24 2.67 11.02 -0.73
C THR A 24 3.59 12.18 -0.32
N LYS A 25 3.60 12.55 0.97
CA LYS A 25 4.47 13.64 1.47
C LYS A 25 5.96 13.31 1.31
N MET A 26 6.38 12.08 1.62
CA MET A 26 7.78 11.66 1.44
C MET A 26 8.20 11.64 -0.03
N GLN A 27 7.32 11.19 -0.93
CA GLN A 27 7.55 11.25 -2.38
C GLN A 27 7.73 12.70 -2.88
N LEU A 28 6.84 13.61 -2.46
CA LEU A 28 6.92 15.01 -2.88
C LEU A 28 8.19 15.68 -2.34
N ALA A 29 8.59 15.39 -1.10
CA ALA A 29 9.81 15.93 -0.52
C ALA A 29 11.05 15.56 -1.34
N THR A 30 11.17 14.32 -1.82
CA THR A 30 12.30 13.91 -2.65
C THR A 30 12.27 14.52 -4.04
N GLN A 31 11.09 14.66 -4.65
CA GLN A 31 10.93 15.34 -5.93
C GLN A 31 11.32 16.83 -5.84
N LEU A 32 11.15 17.46 -4.68
CA LEU A 32 11.59 18.82 -4.40
C LEU A 32 13.08 18.93 -4.01
N GLY A 33 13.82 17.82 -4.00
CA GLY A 33 15.26 17.81 -3.74
C GLY A 33 15.64 17.81 -2.26
N HIS A 34 14.74 17.43 -1.35
CA HIS A 34 15.10 17.24 0.05
C HIS A 34 15.88 15.93 0.26
N ASP A 35 17.04 16.03 0.90
CA ASP A 35 17.83 14.87 1.30
C ASP A 35 17.08 14.02 2.33
N VAL A 36 17.07 12.70 2.13
CA VAL A 36 16.35 11.73 2.98
C VAL A 36 17.32 11.09 3.98
N PRO A 37 17.16 11.33 5.29
CA PRO A 37 17.96 10.66 6.31
C PRO A 37 17.77 9.12 6.29
N PRO A 38 18.79 8.32 6.63
CA PRO A 38 18.69 6.85 6.64
C PRO A 38 17.53 6.30 7.49
N GLU A 39 17.25 6.91 8.63
CA GLU A 39 16.14 6.53 9.51
C GLU A 39 14.76 6.82 8.89
N VAL A 40 14.66 7.88 8.08
CA VAL A 40 13.44 8.21 7.32
C VAL A 40 13.26 7.22 6.19
N LEU A 41 14.34 6.85 5.49
CA LEU A 41 14.30 5.84 4.43
C LEU A 41 13.86 4.47 4.96
N SER A 42 14.37 4.07 6.12
CA SER A 42 13.96 2.83 6.80
C SER A 42 12.46 2.84 7.14
N GLN A 43 11.98 3.92 7.78
CA GLN A 43 10.56 4.06 8.09
C GLN A 43 9.70 4.13 6.83
N TRP A 44 10.15 4.81 5.77
CA TRP A 44 9.44 4.85 4.50
C TRP A 44 9.26 3.44 3.92
N GLY A 45 10.31 2.62 3.94
CA GLY A 45 10.19 1.21 3.56
C GLY A 45 9.09 0.47 4.33
N HIS A 46 8.99 0.71 5.64
CA HIS A 46 7.95 0.15 6.48
C HIS A 46 6.54 0.64 6.10
N GLU A 47 6.36 1.95 5.87
CA GLU A 47 5.10 2.53 5.42
C GLU A 47 4.65 1.95 4.06
N ILE A 48 5.58 1.69 3.14
CA ILE A 48 5.28 1.04 1.85
C ILE A 48 4.75 -0.37 2.07
N VAL A 49 5.37 -1.14 2.98
CA VAL A 49 4.94 -2.51 3.29
C VAL A 49 3.54 -2.52 3.90
N ILE A 50 3.24 -1.59 4.82
CA ILE A 50 1.90 -1.44 5.40
C ILE A 50 0.88 -1.12 4.31
N ALA A 51 1.16 -0.12 3.47
CA ALA A 51 0.24 0.30 2.42
C ALA A 51 -0.04 -0.83 1.41
N ARG A 52 1.01 -1.56 0.99
CA ARG A 52 0.87 -2.75 0.14
C ARG A 52 -0.05 -3.78 0.78
N ARG A 53 0.14 -4.09 2.06
CA ARG A 53 -0.73 -5.04 2.76
C ARG A 53 -2.18 -4.58 2.80
N VAL A 54 -2.45 -3.29 3.03
CA VAL A 54 -3.82 -2.75 3.02
C VAL A 54 -4.48 -2.98 1.66
N VAL A 55 -3.75 -2.73 0.57
CA VAL A 55 -4.21 -2.99 -0.80
C VAL A 55 -4.43 -4.49 -1.03
N ASP A 56 -3.44 -5.32 -0.69
CA ASP A 56 -3.51 -6.78 -0.91
C ASP A 56 -4.66 -7.44 -0.13
N GLN A 57 -5.11 -6.84 0.98
CA GLN A 57 -6.29 -7.29 1.73
C GLN A 57 -7.60 -6.74 1.18
N SER A 58 -7.60 -5.48 0.73
CA SER A 58 -8.82 -4.81 0.26
C SER A 58 -9.22 -5.27 -1.13
N GLU A 59 -8.25 -5.51 -2.02
CA GLU A 59 -8.49 -5.84 -3.42
C GLU A 59 -9.24 -7.18 -3.59
N PRO A 60 -8.90 -8.28 -2.90
CA PRO A 60 -9.67 -9.53 -2.98
C PRO A 60 -11.09 -9.38 -2.43
N ALA A 61 -11.26 -8.61 -1.35
CA ALA A 61 -12.59 -8.34 -0.79
C ALA A 61 -13.45 -7.55 -1.79
N PHE A 62 -12.87 -6.56 -2.47
CA PHE A 62 -13.52 -5.84 -3.56
C PHE A 62 -13.90 -6.77 -4.72
N ILE A 63 -12.97 -7.61 -5.20
CA ILE A 63 -13.22 -8.56 -6.29
C ILE A 63 -14.36 -9.51 -5.93
N ALA A 64 -14.33 -10.11 -4.73
CA ALA A 64 -15.36 -11.03 -4.27
C ALA A 64 -16.75 -10.36 -4.24
N GLU A 65 -16.84 -9.14 -3.72
CA GLU A 65 -18.09 -8.39 -3.66
C GLU A 65 -18.58 -7.96 -5.05
N ALA A 66 -17.68 -7.52 -5.94
CA ALA A 66 -18.02 -7.19 -7.32
C ALA A 66 -18.56 -8.42 -8.08
N ARG A 67 -17.93 -9.58 -7.91
CA ARG A 67 -18.40 -10.86 -8.48
C ARG A 67 -19.76 -11.25 -7.91
N ARG A 68 -19.99 -11.08 -6.60
CA ARG A 68 -21.29 -11.33 -5.96
C ARG A 68 -22.41 -10.44 -6.52
N GLN A 69 -22.07 -9.21 -6.92
CA GLN A 69 -22.99 -8.27 -7.59
C GLN A 69 -23.10 -8.50 -9.11
N GLY A 70 -22.52 -9.57 -9.64
CA GLY A 70 -22.62 -9.95 -11.05
C GLY A 70 -21.73 -9.14 -11.99
N TRP A 71 -20.68 -8.47 -11.50
CA TRP A 71 -19.74 -7.79 -12.38
C TRP A 71 -18.94 -8.82 -13.19
N SER A 72 -18.77 -8.54 -14.48
CA SER A 72 -17.90 -9.34 -15.35
C SER A 72 -16.42 -9.08 -15.02
N TRP A 73 -15.55 -9.98 -15.47
CA TRP A 73 -14.11 -9.85 -15.26
C TRP A 73 -13.52 -8.65 -16.00
N GLU A 74 -14.05 -8.32 -17.18
CA GLU A 74 -13.66 -7.16 -17.97
C GLU A 74 -13.93 -5.87 -17.19
N ARG A 75 -15.12 -5.75 -16.58
CA ARG A 75 -15.48 -4.60 -15.76
C ARG A 75 -14.60 -4.47 -14.52
N ILE A 76 -14.24 -5.59 -13.91
CA ILE A 76 -13.33 -5.61 -12.75
C ILE A 76 -11.92 -5.18 -13.19
N ALA A 77 -11.43 -5.68 -14.32
CA ALA A 77 -10.15 -5.31 -14.89
C ALA A 77 -10.07 -3.81 -15.17
N ASP A 78 -11.08 -3.25 -15.84
CA ASP A 78 -11.18 -1.81 -16.10
C ASP A 78 -11.15 -0.99 -14.81
N ARG A 79 -11.89 -1.42 -13.78
CA ARG A 79 -11.94 -0.70 -12.49
C ARG A 79 -10.61 -0.74 -11.76
N LEU A 80 -9.85 -1.83 -11.86
CA LEU A 80 -8.56 -2.01 -11.22
C LEU A 80 -7.38 -1.53 -12.09
N GLY A 81 -7.64 -1.04 -13.31
CA GLY A 81 -6.60 -0.63 -14.25
C GLY A 81 -5.73 -1.79 -14.76
N LEU A 82 -6.31 -3.00 -14.82
CA LEU A 82 -5.65 -4.20 -15.32
C LEU A 82 -5.87 -4.34 -16.83
N PRO A 83 -4.91 -4.95 -17.56
CA PRO A 83 -4.93 -4.94 -19.03
C PRO A 83 -6.04 -5.80 -19.66
N ALA A 84 -6.55 -6.80 -18.95
CA ALA A 84 -7.54 -7.74 -19.46
C ALA A 84 -8.28 -8.48 -18.33
N ALA A 85 -9.38 -9.16 -18.68
CA ALA A 85 -10.17 -9.98 -17.76
C ALA A 85 -9.34 -11.08 -17.09
N GLU A 86 -8.50 -11.76 -17.87
CA GLU A 86 -7.62 -12.84 -17.39
C GLU A 86 -6.61 -12.32 -16.36
N ALA A 87 -6.15 -11.07 -16.51
CA ALA A 87 -5.26 -10.44 -15.55
C ALA A 87 -5.97 -10.18 -14.22
N ALA A 88 -7.26 -9.83 -14.22
CA ALA A 88 -8.06 -9.67 -13.01
C ALA A 88 -8.30 -11.01 -12.29
N GLU A 89 -8.59 -12.07 -13.04
CA GLU A 89 -8.75 -13.41 -12.47
C GLU A 89 -7.43 -13.93 -11.86
N GLN A 90 -6.32 -13.79 -12.60
CA GLN A 90 -4.99 -14.18 -12.10
C GLN A 90 -4.59 -13.35 -10.87
N ARG A 91 -4.90 -12.05 -10.86
CA ARG A 91 -4.63 -11.16 -9.74
C ARG A 91 -5.35 -11.62 -8.47
N GLN A 92 -6.61 -12.05 -8.58
CA GLN A 92 -7.33 -12.64 -7.44
C GLN A 92 -6.59 -13.86 -6.88
N THR A 93 -6.20 -14.79 -7.74
CA THR A 93 -5.51 -16.03 -7.32
C THR A 93 -4.18 -15.73 -6.63
N VAL A 94 -3.39 -14.79 -7.18
CA VAL A 94 -2.10 -14.39 -6.59
C VAL A 94 -2.30 -13.76 -5.22
N LEU A 95 -3.29 -12.87 -5.09
CA LEU A 95 -3.56 -12.19 -3.81
C LEU A 95 -4.06 -13.14 -2.74
N GLU A 96 -4.93 -14.10 -3.08
CA GLU A 96 -5.39 -15.12 -2.13
C GLU A 96 -4.25 -16.00 -1.62
N ALA A 97 -3.34 -16.39 -2.52
CA ALA A 97 -2.14 -17.13 -2.16
C ALA A 97 -1.22 -16.30 -1.24
N GLU A 98 -1.03 -15.02 -1.55
CA GLU A 98 -0.18 -14.11 -0.78
C GLU A 98 -0.77 -13.80 0.61
N LEU A 99 -2.08 -13.60 0.71
CA LEU A 99 -2.77 -13.43 1.99
C LEU A 99 -2.67 -14.68 2.85
N THR A 100 -2.81 -15.87 2.23
CA THR A 100 -2.61 -17.15 2.93
C THR A 100 -1.17 -17.27 3.43
N ARG A 101 -0.19 -17.04 2.58
CA ARG A 101 1.23 -17.13 2.92
C ARG A 101 1.61 -16.17 4.04
N THR A 102 1.10 -14.95 3.99
CA THR A 102 1.48 -13.89 4.94
C THR A 102 0.62 -13.88 6.18
N HIS A 103 -0.52 -14.57 6.25
CA HIS A 103 -1.46 -14.57 7.39
C HIS A 103 -0.74 -14.65 8.77
N PRO A 104 -1.21 -13.95 9.83
CA PRO A 104 -0.50 -13.93 11.13
C PRO A 104 -0.24 -15.31 11.75
N ARG A 105 -1.11 -16.28 11.44
CA ARG A 105 -0.91 -17.69 11.84
C ARG A 105 0.28 -18.36 11.14
N ASN A 106 0.61 -17.94 9.92
CA ASN A 106 1.63 -18.54 9.06
C ASN A 106 2.95 -17.75 9.07
N LEU A 107 2.88 -16.43 9.27
CA LEU A 107 4.06 -15.55 9.30
C LEU A 107 3.87 -14.38 10.30
N PRO A 108 3.90 -14.64 11.63
CA PRO A 108 3.57 -13.64 12.65
C PRO A 108 4.51 -12.42 12.63
N GLY A 109 5.78 -12.61 12.24
CA GLY A 109 6.77 -11.52 12.12
C GLY A 109 6.43 -10.50 11.04
N ALA A 110 5.71 -10.90 9.99
CA ALA A 110 5.30 -9.96 8.95
C ALA A 110 4.21 -8.99 9.43
N TRP A 111 3.56 -9.24 10.56
CA TRP A 111 2.46 -8.42 11.11
C TRP A 111 2.85 -7.57 12.32
N ARG A 112 4.14 -7.55 12.68
CA ARG A 112 4.63 -6.68 13.74
C ARG A 112 5.00 -5.30 13.14
N PRO A 113 4.56 -4.20 13.76
CA PRO A 113 5.03 -2.86 13.42
C PRO A 113 6.51 -2.68 13.76
#